data_AF-A0A9P6BVE4-F1
#
_entry.id   AF-A0A9P6BVE4-F1
#
_cell.length_a   1.000
_cell.length_b   1.000
_cell.length_c   1.000
_cell.angle_alpha   90.00
_cell.angle_beta   90.00
_cell.angle_gamma   90.00
#
_symmetry.space_group_name_H-M   'P 1'
#
loop_
_entity.id
_entity.type
_entity.pdbx_description
1 polymer ?
#
loop_
_entity_poly.entity_id
_entity_poly.type
_entity_poly.pdbx_seq_one_letter_code
_entity_poly.pdbx_strand_id
1 'polypeptide(L)'
;MDDLDHALDQAGHDPSVAVCATDASLPLHGNFQAVSAAQIHVGGTLVYAMRRPVGRVLVPDAEQAAIRLALCKATTLHGSRHAVDPSIQSGQFLSLAVASANRVVRVYQVPSKEEWRCHKEAHDFASELKVSVGTHALTSLNYLRAQGTKKCLDHWTTLFGMPSFRGNQFLELTNRLDKPMKPKYTGGGAWLSRLQGSPGFTARCC
;
A
#
# COMPACT_ATOMS: atom_id res chain seq x y z
N MET A 1 20.45 -10.36 -3.79
CA MET A 1 20.44 -9.10 -4.55
C MET A 1 20.95 -9.36 -5.95
N ASP A 2 22.03 -10.14 -6.06
CA ASP A 2 22.62 -10.63 -7.32
C ASP A 2 21.63 -11.19 -8.36
N ASP A 3 20.66 -12.03 -7.96
CA ASP A 3 19.64 -12.56 -8.88
C ASP A 3 18.74 -11.45 -9.47
N LEU A 4 18.45 -10.42 -8.68
CA LEU A 4 17.59 -9.32 -9.05
C LEU A 4 18.34 -8.31 -9.94
N ASP A 5 19.61 -8.05 -9.62
CA ASP A 5 20.50 -7.25 -10.47
C ASP A 5 20.72 -7.94 -11.82
N HIS A 6 20.98 -9.25 -11.82
CA HIS A 6 21.11 -10.01 -13.06
C HIS A 6 19.81 -9.97 -13.88
N ALA A 7 18.63 -10.12 -13.25
CA ALA A 7 17.35 -10.01 -13.96
C ALA A 7 17.12 -8.60 -14.52
N LEU A 8 17.47 -7.55 -13.76
CA LEU A 8 17.36 -6.16 -14.19
C LEU A 8 18.31 -5.86 -15.35
N ASP A 9 19.56 -6.30 -15.26
CA ASP A 9 20.57 -6.07 -16.30
C ASP A 9 20.19 -6.83 -17.58
N GLN A 10 19.73 -8.08 -17.49
CA GLN A 10 19.21 -8.82 -18.64
C GLN A 10 18.04 -8.09 -19.32
N ALA A 11 17.06 -7.64 -18.53
CA ALA A 11 15.94 -6.87 -19.04
C ALA A 11 16.36 -5.51 -19.61
N GLY A 12 17.40 -4.89 -19.04
CA GLY A 12 17.96 -3.62 -19.47
C GLY A 12 18.65 -3.69 -20.84
N HIS A 13 19.11 -4.85 -21.28
CA HIS A 13 19.71 -5.00 -22.61
C HIS A 13 18.70 -5.37 -23.71
N ASP A 14 17.48 -5.77 -23.33
CA ASP A 14 16.45 -6.19 -24.28
C ASP A 14 15.47 -5.03 -24.58
N PRO A 15 15.48 -4.46 -25.81
CA PRO A 15 14.56 -3.37 -26.17
C PRO A 15 13.09 -3.82 -26.28
N SER A 16 12.82 -5.13 -26.27
CA SER A 16 11.46 -5.69 -26.24
C SER A 16 10.86 -5.75 -24.83
N VAL A 17 11.68 -5.55 -23.79
CA VAL A 17 11.29 -5.62 -22.39
C VAL A 17 11.17 -4.21 -21.79
N ALA A 18 10.05 -3.97 -21.10
CA ALA A 18 9.87 -2.79 -20.27
C ALA A 18 10.14 -3.15 -18.81
N VAL A 19 11.11 -2.46 -18.19
CA VAL A 19 11.31 -2.50 -16.74
C VAL A 19 10.48 -1.39 -16.11
N CYS A 20 9.59 -1.76 -15.21
CA CYS A 20 8.71 -0.83 -14.50
C CYS A 20 9.12 -0.75 -13.03
N ALA A 21 9.69 0.36 -12.61
CA ALA A 21 9.89 0.66 -11.20
C ALA A 21 8.67 1.42 -10.67
N THR A 22 8.08 0.93 -9.59
CA THR A 22 6.85 1.50 -9.03
C THR A 22 7.00 1.66 -7.54
N ASP A 23 6.55 2.79 -7.02
CA ASP A 23 6.43 2.98 -5.59
C ASP A 23 5.29 3.94 -5.25
N ALA A 24 4.91 4.00 -3.98
CA ALA A 24 3.95 4.95 -3.47
C ALA A 24 4.43 5.62 -2.18
N SER A 25 4.25 6.93 -2.11
CA SER A 25 4.51 7.70 -0.91
C SER A 25 3.20 7.99 -0.17
N LEU A 26 3.17 7.63 1.11
CA LEU A 26 2.10 8.02 2.01
C LEU A 26 2.62 9.08 2.99
N PRO A 27 1.88 10.18 3.17
CA PRO A 27 2.28 11.17 4.13
C PRO A 27 2.03 10.67 5.55
N LEU A 28 3.02 10.89 6.42
CA LEU A 28 2.94 10.57 7.85
C LEU A 28 1.80 11.33 8.56
N HIS A 29 1.40 12.47 7.99
CA HIS A 29 0.34 13.33 8.50
C HIS A 29 -0.80 13.46 7.49
N GLY A 30 -2.05 13.50 7.97
CA GLY A 30 -3.26 13.54 7.13
C GLY A 30 -3.49 14.84 6.34
N ASN A 31 -2.47 15.70 6.25
CA ASN A 31 -2.51 16.99 5.58
C ASN A 31 -2.17 16.87 4.09
N PHE A 32 -1.49 15.80 3.68
CA PHE A 32 -1.17 15.54 2.28
C PHE A 32 -1.89 14.29 1.76
N GLN A 33 -2.03 14.22 0.45
CA GLN A 33 -2.53 13.05 -0.26
C GLN A 33 -1.39 12.04 -0.44
N ALA A 34 -1.74 10.76 -0.51
CA ALA A 34 -0.82 9.75 -0.99
C ALA A 34 -0.52 9.97 -2.48
N VAL A 35 0.67 9.58 -2.90
CA VAL A 35 1.17 9.71 -4.27
C VAL A 35 1.63 8.35 -4.73
N SER A 36 1.20 7.94 -5.92
CA SER A 36 1.69 6.76 -6.61
C SER A 36 2.61 7.19 -7.75
N ALA A 37 3.72 6.47 -7.95
CA ALA A 37 4.68 6.77 -8.99
C ALA A 37 5.09 5.52 -9.78
N ALA A 38 5.41 5.74 -11.05
CA ALA A 38 5.91 4.74 -11.97
C ALA A 38 7.00 5.35 -12.85
N GLN A 39 8.09 4.62 -13.02
CA GLN A 39 9.17 4.89 -13.97
C GLN A 39 9.31 3.66 -14.88
N ILE A 40 9.44 3.91 -16.18
CA ILE A 40 9.50 2.87 -17.21
C ILE A 40 10.81 3.03 -17.95
N HIS A 41 11.60 1.97 -17.95
CA HIS A 41 12.86 1.87 -18.66
C HIS A 41 12.76 0.83 -19.77
N VAL A 42 13.32 1.13 -20.93
CA VAL A 42 13.43 0.21 -22.08
C VAL A 42 14.85 0.31 -22.60
N GLY A 43 15.52 -0.83 -22.82
CA GLY A 43 16.93 -0.82 -23.21
C GLY A 43 17.81 -0.07 -22.20
N GLY A 44 17.50 -0.17 -20.90
CA GLY A 44 18.23 0.49 -19.81
C GLY A 44 18.00 1.99 -19.69
N THR A 45 17.27 2.61 -20.61
CA THR A 45 17.03 4.06 -20.63
C THR A 45 15.65 4.37 -20.07
N LEU A 46 15.53 5.39 -19.22
CA LEU A 46 14.24 5.91 -18.76
C LEU A 46 13.47 6.53 -19.93
N VAL A 47 12.36 5.91 -20.32
CA VAL A 47 11.51 6.37 -21.45
C VAL A 47 10.27 7.12 -20.97
N TYR A 48 9.83 6.88 -19.73
CA TYR A 48 8.66 7.55 -19.18
C TYR A 48 8.69 7.54 -17.65
N ALA A 49 8.28 8.65 -17.03
CA ALA A 49 8.08 8.77 -15.60
C ALA A 49 6.77 9.49 -15.32
N MET A 50 6.00 9.00 -14.35
CA MET A 50 4.74 9.63 -13.94
C MET A 50 4.52 9.44 -12.45
N ARG A 51 3.99 10.48 -11.81
CA ARG A 51 3.50 10.44 -10.44
C ARG A 51 2.13 11.07 -10.37
N ARG A 52 1.24 10.51 -9.55
CA ARG A 52 -0.17 10.93 -9.45
C ARG A 52 -0.61 10.95 -7.99
N PRO A 53 -1.25 12.04 -7.53
CA PRO A 53 -1.96 12.04 -6.26
C PRO A 53 -3.16 11.07 -6.31
N VAL A 54 -3.23 10.15 -5.35
CA VAL A 54 -4.30 9.15 -5.26
C VAL A 54 -5.26 9.41 -4.09
N GLY A 55 -5.03 10.50 -3.35
CA GLY A 55 -5.92 10.95 -2.28
C GLY A 55 -5.63 10.30 -0.92
N ARG A 56 -6.68 10.12 -0.12
CA ARG A 56 -6.65 9.48 1.20
C ARG A 56 -6.88 7.98 1.04
N VAL A 57 -5.79 7.24 0.97
CA VAL A 57 -5.82 5.79 0.75
C VAL A 57 -4.88 5.07 1.72
N LEU A 58 -5.01 3.75 1.85
CA LEU A 58 -4.05 2.95 2.60
C LEU A 58 -2.82 2.60 1.74
N VAL A 59 -1.75 2.16 2.39
CA VAL A 59 -0.49 1.77 1.70
C VAL A 59 -0.75 0.80 0.54
N PRO A 60 -1.50 -0.31 0.71
CA PRO A 60 -1.69 -1.26 -0.37
C PRO A 60 -2.49 -0.68 -1.55
N ASP A 61 -3.44 0.22 -1.27
CA ASP A 61 -4.24 0.89 -2.31
C ASP A 61 -3.34 1.79 -3.18
N ALA A 62 -2.37 2.49 -2.56
CA ALA A 62 -1.46 3.39 -3.26
C ALA A 62 -0.41 2.64 -4.07
N GLU A 63 0.18 1.57 -3.51
CA GLU A 63 1.11 0.68 -4.21
C GLU A 63 0.42 0.02 -5.40
N GLN A 64 -0.82 -0.46 -5.22
CA GLN A 64 -1.59 -1.03 -6.31
C GLN A 64 -1.88 -0.01 -7.42
N ALA A 65 -2.15 1.25 -7.06
CA ALA A 65 -2.30 2.32 -8.03
C ALA A 65 -1.00 2.62 -8.80
N ALA A 66 0.17 2.54 -8.15
CA ALA A 66 1.47 2.68 -8.81
C ALA A 66 1.72 1.57 -9.84
N ILE A 67 1.46 0.31 -9.47
CA ILE A 67 1.57 -0.85 -10.36
C ILE A 67 0.62 -0.71 -11.56
N ARG A 68 -0.62 -0.26 -11.33
CA ARG A 68 -1.59 0.00 -12.42
C ARG A 68 -1.08 1.05 -13.39
N LEU A 69 -0.55 2.17 -12.88
CA LEU A 69 -0.01 3.24 -13.71
C LEU A 69 1.10 2.72 -14.62
N ALA A 70 2.03 1.94 -14.07
CA ALA A 70 3.14 1.39 -14.82
C ALA A 70 2.68 0.41 -15.90
N LEU A 71 1.84 -0.57 -15.54
CA LEU A 71 1.37 -1.59 -16.48
C LEU A 71 0.59 -0.98 -17.64
N CYS A 72 -0.37 -0.09 -17.34
CA CYS A 72 -1.15 0.58 -18.39
C CYS A 72 -0.26 1.37 -19.35
N LYS A 73 0.75 2.06 -18.82
CA LYS A 73 1.62 2.83 -19.68
C LYS A 73 2.58 1.94 -20.46
N ALA A 74 3.16 0.92 -19.85
CA ALA A 74 4.06 -0.03 -20.51
C ALA A 74 3.36 -0.77 -21.66
N THR A 75 2.10 -1.19 -21.49
CA THR A 75 1.35 -1.87 -22.56
C THR A 75 1.03 -0.94 -23.72
N THR A 76 0.73 0.34 -23.46
CA THR A 76 0.50 1.33 -24.52
C THR A 76 1.78 1.72 -25.27
N LEU A 77 2.93 1.83 -24.59
CA LEU A 77 4.21 2.18 -25.20
C LEU A 77 4.67 1.12 -26.21
N HIS A 78 4.37 -0.14 -25.95
CA HIS A 78 4.73 -1.24 -26.85
C HIS A 78 3.55 -1.71 -27.73
N GLY A 79 2.57 -0.85 -28.00
CA GLY A 79 1.63 -1.01 -29.12
C GLY A 79 0.31 -1.74 -28.83
N SER A 80 -0.05 -2.02 -27.57
CA SER A 80 -1.42 -2.49 -27.28
C SER A 80 -2.38 -1.29 -27.28
N ARG A 81 -3.10 -1.10 -28.39
CA ARG A 81 -4.07 -0.01 -28.61
C ARG A 81 -5.47 -0.29 -28.03
N HIS A 82 -5.66 -1.41 -27.34
CA HIS A 82 -6.95 -1.75 -26.76
C HIS A 82 -7.13 -1.03 -25.42
N ALA A 83 -7.60 0.21 -25.49
CA ALA A 83 -8.15 0.93 -24.35
C ALA A 83 -9.41 0.19 -23.88
N VAL A 84 -9.30 -0.51 -22.76
CA VAL A 84 -10.40 -1.22 -22.12
C VAL A 84 -11.25 -0.22 -21.34
N ASP A 85 -12.56 -0.24 -21.56
CA ASP A 85 -13.57 0.52 -20.80
C ASP A 85 -13.54 0.12 -19.30
N PRO A 86 -13.25 1.06 -18.37
CA PRO A 86 -13.13 0.77 -16.94
C PRO A 86 -14.46 0.78 -16.17
N SER A 87 -15.62 0.72 -16.84
CA SER A 87 -16.94 0.87 -16.21
C SER A 87 -17.32 -0.22 -15.19
N ILE A 88 -16.62 -1.37 -15.16
CA ILE A 88 -16.97 -2.51 -14.30
C ILE A 88 -15.79 -2.91 -13.39
N GLN A 89 -15.80 -2.36 -12.17
CA GLN A 89 -15.04 -2.76 -10.97
C GLN A 89 -13.50 -2.58 -11.01
N SER A 90 -13.00 -1.78 -10.07
CA SER A 90 -11.60 -1.35 -9.91
C SER A 90 -10.55 -2.47 -9.73
N GLY A 91 -10.96 -3.72 -9.53
CA GLY A 91 -10.06 -4.88 -9.40
C GLY A 91 -9.75 -5.60 -10.71
N GLN A 92 -10.69 -5.63 -11.67
CA GLN A 92 -10.58 -6.43 -12.90
C GLN A 92 -9.78 -5.72 -14.00
N PHE A 93 -9.68 -4.39 -13.94
CA PHE A 93 -8.91 -3.59 -14.90
C PHE A 93 -7.45 -4.04 -15.01
N LEU A 94 -6.82 -4.45 -13.90
CA LEU A 94 -5.44 -4.96 -13.92
C LEU A 94 -5.37 -6.32 -14.65
N SER A 95 -6.26 -7.25 -14.32
CA SER A 95 -6.36 -8.55 -14.97
C SER A 95 -6.64 -8.41 -16.47
N LEU A 96 -7.48 -7.45 -16.86
CA LEU A 96 -7.85 -7.23 -18.24
C LEU A 96 -6.76 -6.50 -19.04
N ALA A 97 -6.07 -5.51 -18.45
CA ALA A 97 -4.92 -4.84 -19.08
C ALA A 97 -3.72 -5.79 -19.27
N VAL A 98 -3.53 -6.74 -18.35
CA VAL A 98 -2.51 -7.80 -18.48
C VAL A 98 -2.96 -8.83 -19.53
N ALA A 99 -4.21 -9.28 -19.49
CA ALA A 99 -4.76 -10.27 -20.42
C ALA A 99 -4.80 -9.75 -21.87
N SER A 100 -5.14 -8.48 -22.10
CA SER A 100 -5.22 -7.89 -23.44
C SER A 100 -3.85 -7.64 -24.09
N ALA A 101 -2.77 -7.72 -23.31
CA ALA A 101 -1.45 -7.40 -23.81
C ALA A 101 -0.73 -8.61 -24.45
N ASN A 102 -1.16 -9.85 -24.22
CA ASN A 102 -0.39 -11.07 -24.56
C ASN A 102 1.08 -10.97 -24.08
N ARG A 103 1.30 -10.43 -22.87
CA ARG A 103 2.64 -10.22 -22.30
C ARG A 103 2.84 -11.04 -21.04
N VAL A 104 4.08 -11.47 -20.84
CA VAL A 104 4.52 -12.05 -19.58
C VAL A 104 4.90 -10.90 -18.64
N VAL A 105 4.23 -10.83 -17.48
CA VAL A 105 4.56 -9.88 -16.42
C VAL A 105 5.26 -10.65 -15.30
N ARG A 106 6.48 -10.23 -14.95
CA ARG A 106 7.21 -10.72 -13.77
C ARG A 106 7.23 -9.62 -12.73
N VAL A 107 6.84 -9.94 -11.50
CA VAL A 107 6.79 -8.99 -10.39
C VAL A 107 7.84 -9.39 -9.38
N TYR A 108 8.69 -8.43 -9.02
CA TYR A 108 9.70 -8.58 -7.98
C TYR A 108 9.35 -7.63 -6.84
N GLN A 109 9.15 -8.19 -5.65
CA GLN A 109 8.95 -7.39 -4.45
C GLN A 109 10.30 -7.12 -3.79
N VAL A 110 10.62 -5.84 -3.61
CA VAL A 110 11.89 -5.41 -3.03
C VAL A 110 11.61 -4.72 -1.69
N PRO A 111 12.16 -5.21 -0.58
CA PRO A 111 12.00 -4.54 0.71
C PRO A 111 12.62 -3.14 0.68
N SER A 112 11.91 -2.13 1.19
CA SER A 112 12.36 -0.72 1.16
C SER A 112 13.73 -0.50 1.83
N LYS A 113 14.10 -1.32 2.81
CA LYS A 113 15.39 -1.27 3.51
C LYS A 113 16.60 -1.52 2.61
N GLU A 114 16.40 -2.15 1.46
CA GLU A 114 17.47 -2.49 0.52
C GLU A 114 17.85 -1.32 -0.39
N GLU A 115 17.03 -0.25 -0.42
CA GLU A 115 17.26 0.96 -1.25
C GLU A 115 17.76 0.67 -2.68
N TRP A 116 17.18 -0.36 -3.30
CA TRP A 116 17.73 -0.93 -4.52
C TRP A 116 17.45 -0.07 -5.76
N ARG A 117 18.51 0.50 -6.36
CA ARG A 117 18.56 1.10 -7.72
C ARG A 117 17.26 1.83 -8.15
N CYS A 118 16.63 1.37 -9.24
CA CYS A 118 15.44 2.01 -9.82
C CYS A 118 14.23 2.01 -8.88
N HIS A 119 14.14 1.08 -7.93
CA HIS A 119 13.10 1.10 -6.90
C HIS A 119 13.31 2.27 -5.93
N LYS A 120 14.56 2.56 -5.53
CA LYS A 120 14.89 3.74 -4.72
C LYS A 120 14.61 5.03 -5.47
N GLU A 121 14.95 5.10 -6.75
CA GLU A 121 14.62 6.25 -7.61
C GLU A 121 13.10 6.48 -7.69
N ALA A 122 12.31 5.41 -7.87
CA ALA A 122 10.84 5.51 -7.87
C ALA A 122 10.29 5.98 -6.51
N HIS A 123 10.90 5.54 -5.41
CA HIS A 123 10.54 5.96 -4.05
C HIS A 123 10.79 7.45 -3.82
N ASP A 124 11.98 7.93 -4.17
CA ASP A 124 12.34 9.33 -4.03
C ASP A 124 11.44 10.19 -4.92
N PHE A 125 11.21 9.77 -6.17
CA PHE A 125 10.32 10.44 -7.11
C PHE A 125 8.86 10.54 -6.62
N ALA A 126 8.35 9.49 -5.97
CA ALA A 126 7.03 9.51 -5.32
C ALA A 126 6.99 10.45 -4.12
N SER A 127 8.03 10.42 -3.30
CA SER A 127 8.08 11.09 -2.01
C SER A 127 8.32 12.59 -2.10
N GLU A 128 8.98 13.06 -3.15
CA GLU A 128 9.17 14.49 -3.43
C GLU A 128 7.86 15.26 -3.65
N LEU A 129 6.85 14.62 -4.26
CA LEU A 129 5.60 15.31 -4.55
C LEU A 129 4.73 15.38 -3.30
N LYS A 130 4.48 16.60 -2.83
CA LYS A 130 3.55 16.88 -1.73
C LYS A 130 2.32 17.59 -2.27
N VAL A 131 1.15 16.96 -2.16
CA VAL A 131 -0.13 17.55 -2.55
C VAL A 131 -1.03 17.62 -1.34
N SER A 132 -1.51 18.81 -0.99
CA SER A 132 -2.40 18.98 0.16
C SER A 132 -3.71 18.22 -0.03
N VAL A 133 -4.28 17.68 1.04
CA VAL A 133 -5.64 17.17 1.03
C VAL A 133 -6.58 18.38 0.97
N GLY A 134 -7.15 18.66 -0.20
CA GLY A 134 -8.23 19.63 -0.36
C GLY A 134 -9.58 19.07 0.10
N THR A 135 -10.63 19.89 0.01
CA THR A 135 -12.00 19.57 0.43
C THR A 135 -12.59 18.32 -0.25
N HIS A 136 -12.15 18.03 -1.48
CA HIS A 136 -12.68 16.94 -2.31
C HIS A 136 -11.63 15.90 -2.67
N ALA A 137 -10.65 15.65 -1.79
CA ALA A 137 -9.68 14.60 -2.04
C ALA A 137 -10.39 13.23 -2.15
N LEU A 138 -10.03 12.48 -3.19
CA LEU A 138 -10.46 11.09 -3.34
C LEU A 138 -10.11 10.32 -2.06
N THR A 139 -11.03 9.49 -1.59
CA THR A 139 -10.84 8.71 -0.37
C THR A 139 -11.25 7.27 -0.62
N SER A 140 -10.37 6.31 -0.36
CA SER A 140 -10.71 4.90 -0.53
C SER A 140 -11.67 4.43 0.55
N LEU A 141 -12.55 3.49 0.21
CA LEU A 141 -13.44 2.85 1.18
C LEU A 141 -12.65 2.15 2.29
N ASN A 142 -11.51 1.53 1.94
CA ASN A 142 -10.60 0.91 2.89
C ASN A 142 -10.03 1.93 3.89
N TYR A 143 -9.67 3.13 3.42
CA TYR A 143 -9.24 4.22 4.27
C TYR A 143 -10.36 4.65 5.24
N LEU A 144 -11.59 4.84 4.74
CA LEU A 144 -12.73 5.21 5.59
C LEU A 144 -13.01 4.16 6.66
N ARG A 145 -13.00 2.87 6.29
CA ARG A 145 -13.17 1.75 7.22
C ARG A 145 -12.06 1.76 8.28
N ALA A 146 -10.80 1.88 7.86
CA ALA A 146 -9.67 1.93 8.78
C ALA A 146 -9.76 3.10 9.77
N GLN A 147 -10.18 4.29 9.29
CA GLN A 147 -10.41 5.46 10.15
C GLN A 147 -11.59 5.27 11.11
N GLY A 148 -12.69 4.70 10.64
CA GLY A 148 -13.85 4.38 11.47
C GLY A 148 -13.47 3.43 12.59
N THR A 149 -12.82 2.32 12.27
CA THR A 149 -12.35 1.36 13.28
C THR A 149 -11.38 1.98 14.26
N LYS A 150 -10.45 2.83 13.79
CA LYS A 150 -9.52 3.56 14.66
C LYS A 150 -10.27 4.45 15.66
N LYS A 151 -11.23 5.25 15.18
CA LYS A 151 -12.04 6.11 16.05
C LYS A 151 -12.85 5.32 17.07
N CYS A 152 -13.45 4.21 16.67
CA CYS A 152 -14.17 3.32 17.58
C CYS A 152 -13.22 2.73 18.65
N LEU A 153 -12.03 2.28 18.24
CA LEU A 153 -11.03 1.76 19.17
C LEU A 153 -10.55 2.83 20.14
N ASP A 154 -10.26 4.03 19.66
CA ASP A 154 -9.80 5.15 20.49
C ASP A 154 -10.90 5.53 21.49
N HIS A 155 -12.15 5.65 21.04
CA HIS A 155 -13.28 5.97 21.91
C HIS A 155 -13.54 4.89 22.96
N TRP A 156 -13.55 3.62 22.55
CA TRP A 156 -13.68 2.49 23.47
C TRP A 156 -12.54 2.47 24.49
N THR A 157 -11.30 2.71 24.06
CA THR A 157 -10.13 2.73 24.95
C THR A 157 -10.25 3.86 25.97
N THR A 158 -10.70 5.05 25.56
CA THR A 158 -10.92 6.18 26.48
C THR A 158 -11.99 5.84 27.51
N LEU A 159 -13.14 5.31 27.09
CA LEU A 159 -14.21 4.94 28.01
C LEU A 159 -13.80 3.80 28.94
N PHE A 160 -13.14 2.76 28.43
CA PHE A 160 -12.70 1.61 29.23
C PHE A 160 -11.61 1.97 30.25
N GLY A 161 -10.85 3.04 30.01
CA GLY A 161 -9.94 3.60 31.02
C GLY A 161 -10.68 4.28 32.19
N MET A 162 -11.96 4.61 32.05
CA MET A 162 -12.76 5.21 33.13
C MET A 162 -13.32 4.12 34.05
N PRO A 163 -13.00 4.10 35.36
CA PRO A 163 -13.51 3.08 36.28
C PRO A 163 -15.04 3.02 36.35
N SER A 164 -15.73 4.15 36.16
CA SER A 164 -17.19 4.23 36.15
C SER A 164 -17.83 3.53 34.95
N PHE A 165 -17.16 3.53 33.80
CA PHE A 165 -17.64 2.86 32.59
C PHE A 165 -17.20 1.39 32.55
N ARG A 166 -15.95 1.11 32.93
CA ARG A 166 -15.39 -0.25 33.02
C ARG A 166 -16.09 -1.09 34.08
N GLY A 167 -16.46 -0.48 35.21
CA GLY A 167 -16.92 -1.19 36.39
C GLY A 167 -15.79 -1.94 37.12
N ASN A 168 -16.15 -2.60 38.22
CA ASN A 168 -15.19 -3.27 39.10
C ASN A 168 -14.93 -4.75 38.71
N GLN A 169 -15.70 -5.30 37.77
CA GLN A 169 -15.57 -6.69 37.33
C GLN A 169 -14.62 -6.88 36.15
N PHE A 170 -14.28 -5.79 35.45
CA PHE A 170 -13.37 -5.83 34.31
C PHE A 170 -12.01 -5.25 34.70
N LEU A 171 -10.96 -6.05 34.48
CA LEU A 171 -9.58 -5.66 34.74
C LEU A 171 -9.02 -4.87 33.55
N GLU A 172 -8.27 -3.82 33.85
CA GLU A 172 -7.47 -3.15 32.84
C GLU A 172 -6.19 -3.95 32.62
N LEU A 173 -6.06 -4.49 31.41
CA LEU A 173 -4.85 -5.18 31.04
C LEU A 173 -3.74 -4.16 30.80
N THR A 174 -2.72 -4.15 31.64
CA THR A 174 -1.52 -3.33 31.44
C THR A 174 -0.35 -4.18 30.94
N ASN A 175 0.60 -3.55 30.26
CA ASN A 175 1.86 -4.20 29.92
C ASN A 175 2.84 -4.14 31.11
N ARG A 176 4.03 -4.73 30.97
CA ARG A 176 5.10 -4.71 32.00
C ARG A 176 5.60 -3.31 32.40
N LEU A 177 5.14 -2.25 31.72
CA LEU A 177 5.45 -0.84 32.00
C LEU A 177 4.22 -0.11 32.54
N ASP A 178 3.22 -0.85 33.05
CA ASP A 178 1.92 -0.35 33.54
C ASP A 178 1.14 0.49 32.53
N LYS A 179 1.39 0.33 31.23
CA LYS A 179 0.62 1.01 30.18
C LYS A 179 -0.56 0.16 29.74
N PRO A 180 -1.76 0.74 29.58
CA PRO A 180 -2.93 0.00 29.09
C PRO A 180 -2.65 -0.68 27.75
N MET A 181 -2.98 -1.97 27.67
CA MET A 181 -2.93 -2.76 26.45
C MET A 181 -4.12 -2.41 25.57
N LYS A 182 -3.84 -2.04 24.32
CA LYS A 182 -4.88 -1.75 23.34
C LYS A 182 -5.17 -2.98 22.47
N PRO A 183 -6.45 -3.29 22.22
CA PRO A 183 -6.85 -4.24 21.18
C PRO A 183 -6.19 -3.89 19.84
N LYS A 184 -5.75 -4.91 19.11
CA LYS A 184 -5.26 -4.81 17.73
C LYS A 184 -6.28 -5.47 16.82
N TYR A 185 -6.81 -4.71 15.86
CA TYR A 185 -7.79 -5.21 14.87
C TYR A 185 -7.19 -5.40 13.48
N THR A 186 -5.95 -4.97 13.27
CA THR A 186 -5.27 -4.99 11.97
C THR A 186 -4.39 -6.25 11.84
N GLY A 187 -4.54 -7.00 10.74
CA GLY A 187 -3.60 -8.06 10.34
C GLY A 187 -4.01 -9.51 10.69
N GLY A 188 -5.29 -9.78 10.99
CA GLY A 188 -5.83 -11.15 11.09
C GLY A 188 -5.29 -12.02 12.24
N GLY A 189 -4.52 -11.45 13.17
CA GLY A 189 -3.98 -12.13 14.35
C GLY A 189 -4.85 -11.98 15.59
N ALA A 190 -4.37 -12.53 16.71
CA ALA A 190 -4.99 -12.36 18.02
C ALA A 190 -5.21 -10.88 18.35
N TRP A 191 -6.41 -10.53 18.81
CA TRP A 191 -6.77 -9.14 19.09
C TRP A 191 -5.97 -8.54 20.26
N LEU A 192 -5.30 -9.37 21.06
CA LEU A 192 -4.26 -8.96 22.01
C LEU A 192 -2.91 -9.55 21.56
N SER A 193 -2.10 -8.75 20.86
CA SER A 193 -0.87 -9.23 20.21
C SER A 193 0.22 -9.75 21.16
N ARG A 194 0.10 -9.51 22.47
CA ARG A 194 1.02 -10.02 23.49
C ARG A 194 0.58 -11.32 24.15
N LEU A 195 -0.67 -11.75 23.95
CA LEU A 195 -1.09 -13.11 24.24
C LEU A 195 -0.63 -13.97 23.06
N GLN A 196 0.67 -14.29 23.02
CA GLN A 196 1.31 -15.12 21.99
C GLN A 196 0.90 -16.60 22.08
N GLY A 197 -0.39 -16.90 22.12
CA GLY A 197 -0.85 -18.26 22.20
C GLY A 197 -2.32 -18.35 21.87
N SER A 198 -2.62 -18.97 20.73
CA SER A 198 -3.94 -19.45 20.29
C SER A 198 -5.10 -18.41 20.29
N PRO A 199 -5.82 -18.25 19.16
CA PRO A 199 -7.09 -17.51 19.13
C PRO A 199 -8.08 -17.91 20.24
N GLY A 200 -8.00 -19.16 20.71
CA GLY A 200 -8.85 -19.67 21.80
C GLY A 200 -8.53 -19.10 23.19
N PHE A 201 -7.29 -18.67 23.45
CA PHE A 201 -6.92 -18.05 24.74
C PHE A 201 -7.37 -16.59 24.78
N THR A 202 -7.25 -15.89 23.65
CA THR A 202 -7.71 -14.50 23.51
C THR A 202 -9.23 -14.38 23.55
N ALA A 203 -9.98 -15.41 23.15
CA ALA A 203 -11.43 -15.45 23.23
C ALA A 203 -11.98 -15.56 24.68
N ARG A 204 -11.17 -16.04 25.63
CA ARG A 204 -11.54 -16.22 27.04
C ARG A 204 -11.24 -15.00 27.92
N CYS A 205 -10.63 -13.97 27.35
CA CYS A 205 -10.33 -12.71 28.05
C CYS A 205 -11.49 -11.70 27.98
N CYS A 206 -12.65 -12.12 27.49
CA CYS A 206 -13.88 -11.36 27.37
C CYS A 206 -14.89 -11.84 28.42
#